data_AF-A0A842QIK9-F1
#
_entry.id   AF-A0A842QIK9-F1
#
_cell.length_a   1.000
_cell.length_b   1.000
_cell.length_c   1.000
_cell.angle_alpha   90.00
_cell.angle_beta   90.00
_cell.angle_gamma   90.00
#
_symmetry.space_group_name_H-M   'P 1'
#
loop_
_entity.id
_entity.type
_entity.pdbx_description
1 polymer ?
#
loop_
_entity_poly.entity_id
_entity_poly.type
_entity_poly.pdbx_seq_one_letter_code
_entity_poly.pdbx_strand_id
1 'polypeptide(L)'
;MYGYELIQELADLLSGDEVVVSTNGNISRQVYHYLPRPQIYLRGSMGLGISVGVGVALSRPKKQVLVVTGDGNLLMGLSSLATTSFVGPKNLKILILDNNEYATTGHQQTTSGVLNYASLFEGFGITNLEPIQREDSINIIRERIQSLLGAARLCVLPALVNSDPPSLSNIPWHPEKIAALQRETSE
;
A
#
# COMPACT_ATOMS: atom_id res chain seq x y z
N MET A 1 -11.73 -5.50 11.53
CA MET A 1 -11.83 -5.19 10.10
C MET A 1 -10.86 -6.08 9.32
N TYR A 2 -11.23 -6.52 8.13
CA TYR A 2 -10.36 -7.24 7.19
C TYR A 2 -9.68 -6.28 6.19
N GLY A 3 -8.50 -6.65 5.70
CA GLY A 3 -7.75 -5.81 4.76
C GLY A 3 -8.48 -5.51 3.45
N TYR A 4 -9.35 -6.42 2.99
CA TYR A 4 -10.12 -6.21 1.77
C TYR A 4 -11.21 -5.15 1.93
N GLU A 5 -11.79 -5.00 3.13
CA GLU A 5 -12.79 -3.97 3.42
C GLU A 5 -12.13 -2.59 3.30
N LEU A 6 -10.91 -2.45 3.84
CA LEU A 6 -10.09 -1.24 3.73
C LEU A 6 -9.76 -0.87 2.27
N ILE A 7 -9.50 -1.88 1.42
CA ILE A 7 -9.30 -1.65 -0.03
C ILE A 7 -10.61 -1.31 -0.74
N GLN A 8 -11.76 -1.83 -0.31
CA GLN A 8 -13.05 -1.43 -0.86
C GLN A 8 -13.38 0.02 -0.51
N GLU A 9 -13.11 0.45 0.73
CA GLU A 9 -13.27 1.86 1.13
C GLU A 9 -12.37 2.80 0.32
N LEU A 10 -11.16 2.35 -0.06
CA LEU A 10 -10.29 3.11 -0.96
C LEU A 10 -10.93 3.35 -2.34
N ALA A 11 -11.76 2.43 -2.84
CA ALA A 11 -12.37 2.58 -4.17
C ALA A 11 -13.26 3.82 -4.26
N ASP A 12 -13.96 4.14 -3.17
CA ASP A 12 -14.85 5.31 -3.07
C ASP A 12 -14.09 6.63 -2.83
N LEU A 13 -12.86 6.54 -2.33
CA LEU A 13 -12.08 7.69 -1.87
C LEU A 13 -11.01 8.13 -2.87
N LEU A 14 -10.60 7.24 -3.78
CA LEU A 14 -9.68 7.57 -4.86
C LEU A 14 -10.39 8.37 -5.96
N SER A 15 -9.69 9.37 -6.50
CA SER A 15 -10.20 10.15 -7.64
C SER A 15 -10.14 9.37 -8.96
N GLY A 16 -9.31 8.33 -9.02
CA GLY A 16 -9.03 7.54 -10.22
C GLY A 16 -7.84 8.07 -11.03
N ASP A 17 -7.23 9.19 -10.64
CA ASP A 17 -6.01 9.72 -11.25
C ASP A 17 -4.72 9.25 -10.55
N GLU A 18 -4.86 8.60 -9.40
CA GLU A 18 -3.73 8.05 -8.64
C GLU A 18 -3.09 6.85 -9.36
N VAL A 19 -1.77 6.76 -9.28
CA VAL A 19 -1.06 5.52 -9.67
C VAL A 19 -0.96 4.63 -8.44
N VAL A 20 -1.69 3.52 -8.44
CA VAL A 20 -1.64 2.54 -7.35
C VAL A 20 -0.58 1.47 -7.63
N VAL A 21 0.40 1.34 -6.73
CA VAL A 21 1.39 0.25 -6.72
C VAL A 21 0.99 -0.76 -5.66
N SER A 22 0.75 -2.01 -6.03
CA SER A 22 0.33 -3.07 -5.11
C SER A 22 1.32 -4.22 -5.08
N THR A 23 1.50 -4.86 -3.92
CA THR A 23 2.43 -5.97 -3.76
C THR A 23 1.76 -7.34 -3.87
N ASN A 24 2.60 -8.38 -3.87
CA ASN A 24 2.22 -9.78 -4.05
C ASN A 24 1.22 -10.28 -2.97
N GLY A 25 0.77 -11.52 -3.14
CA GLY A 25 -0.29 -12.10 -2.32
C GLY A 25 -1.68 -11.61 -2.75
N ASN A 26 -2.60 -11.51 -1.79
CA ASN A 26 -3.99 -11.12 -2.09
C ASN A 26 -4.16 -9.63 -2.36
N ILE A 27 -3.21 -8.78 -1.94
CA ILE A 27 -3.28 -7.32 -2.09
C ILE A 27 -3.39 -6.94 -3.58
N SER A 28 -2.48 -7.40 -4.44
CA SER A 28 -2.59 -7.15 -5.88
C SER A 28 -3.92 -7.63 -6.49
N ARG A 29 -4.46 -8.78 -6.04
CA ARG A 29 -5.75 -9.30 -6.54
C ARG A 29 -6.92 -8.42 -6.12
N GLN A 30 -6.93 -7.98 -4.88
CA GLN A 30 -7.95 -7.08 -4.31
C GLN A 30 -7.90 -5.71 -5.00
N VAL A 31 -6.69 -5.14 -5.15
CA VAL A 31 -6.47 -3.88 -5.86
C VAL A 31 -6.95 -3.98 -7.32
N TYR A 32 -6.62 -5.07 -8.02
CA TYR A 32 -7.08 -5.30 -9.41
C TYR A 32 -8.61 -5.38 -9.55
N HIS A 33 -9.30 -5.95 -8.58
CA HIS A 33 -10.75 -6.16 -8.63
C HIS A 33 -11.56 -4.99 -8.09
N TYR A 34 -11.06 -4.27 -7.09
CA TYR A 34 -11.84 -3.27 -6.37
C TYR A 34 -11.50 -1.84 -6.75
N LEU A 35 -10.24 -1.54 -7.10
CA LEU A 35 -9.81 -0.16 -7.30
C LEU A 35 -9.92 0.28 -8.78
N PRO A 36 -10.12 1.59 -9.04
CA PRO A 36 -10.05 2.16 -10.38
C PRO A 36 -8.61 2.09 -10.94
N ARG A 37 -8.48 2.19 -12.27
CA ARG A 37 -7.22 2.03 -13.02
C ARG A 37 -6.67 3.41 -13.42
N PRO A 38 -5.34 3.58 -13.61
CA PRO A 38 -4.30 2.54 -13.81
C PRO A 38 -3.57 2.08 -12.55
N GLN A 39 -3.06 0.84 -12.56
CA GLN A 39 -2.39 0.22 -11.40
C GLN A 39 -1.16 -0.60 -11.82
N ILE A 40 -0.20 -0.76 -10.91
CA ILE A 40 1.01 -1.57 -11.06
C ILE A 40 0.95 -2.71 -10.03
N TYR A 41 1.07 -3.96 -10.50
CA TYR A 41 0.95 -5.16 -9.67
C TYR A 41 2.28 -5.90 -9.56
N LEU A 42 2.89 -5.88 -8.38
CA LEU A 42 4.19 -6.51 -8.11
C LEU A 42 4.01 -7.93 -7.57
N ARG A 43 3.63 -8.87 -8.44
CA ARG A 43 3.21 -10.24 -8.05
C ARG A 43 4.32 -11.18 -7.56
N GLY A 44 5.59 -10.88 -7.84
CA GLY A 44 6.75 -11.73 -7.51
C GLY A 44 7.93 -10.98 -6.90
N SER A 45 7.66 -9.80 -6.32
CA SER A 45 8.70 -8.82 -5.97
C SER A 45 8.53 -8.37 -4.51
N MET A 46 8.56 -9.34 -3.60
CA MET A 46 8.37 -9.07 -2.17
C MET A 46 9.45 -8.11 -1.67
N GLY A 47 9.06 -7.08 -0.91
CA GLY A 47 9.97 -6.06 -0.41
C GLY A 47 10.22 -4.88 -1.35
N LEU A 48 9.76 -4.93 -2.61
CA LEU A 48 10.04 -3.88 -3.60
C LEU A 48 8.94 -2.81 -3.72
N GLY A 49 7.75 -3.03 -3.15
CA GLY A 49 6.59 -2.13 -3.29
C GLY A 49 6.89 -0.65 -3.02
N ILE A 50 7.51 -0.36 -1.88
CA ILE A 50 7.85 1.01 -1.49
C ILE A 50 8.89 1.61 -2.43
N SER A 51 9.95 0.87 -2.76
CA SER A 51 11.01 1.36 -3.67
C SER A 51 10.50 1.67 -5.09
N VAL A 52 9.60 0.84 -5.62
CA VAL A 52 8.93 1.09 -6.90
C VAL A 52 8.03 2.32 -6.78
N GLY A 53 7.26 2.45 -5.69
CA GLY A 53 6.46 3.63 -5.40
C GLY A 53 7.27 4.92 -5.40
N VAL A 54 8.44 4.94 -4.76
CA VAL A 54 9.37 6.07 -4.79
C VAL A 54 9.80 6.40 -6.21
N GLY A 55 10.21 5.40 -7.00
CA GLY A 55 10.61 5.59 -8.40
C GLY A 55 9.49 6.18 -9.26
N VAL A 56 8.26 5.69 -9.09
CA VAL A 56 7.07 6.23 -9.79
C VAL A 56 6.79 7.66 -9.37
N ALA A 57 6.81 7.94 -8.06
CA ALA A 57 6.53 9.28 -7.51
C ALA A 57 7.53 10.33 -8.03
N LEU A 58 8.81 9.96 -8.11
CA LEU A 58 9.87 10.79 -8.68
C LEU A 58 9.72 10.98 -10.19
N SER A 59 9.32 9.94 -10.91
CA SER A 59 9.15 9.99 -12.37
C SER A 59 7.88 10.76 -12.78
N ARG A 60 6.91 10.88 -11.88
CA ARG A 60 5.59 11.51 -12.13
C ARG A 60 5.22 12.47 -11.00
N PRO A 61 5.93 13.60 -10.83
CA PRO A 61 5.72 14.51 -9.71
C PRO A 61 4.32 15.15 -9.67
N LYS A 62 3.56 15.10 -10.78
CA LYS A 62 2.17 15.61 -10.86
C LYS A 62 1.10 14.60 -10.45
N LYS A 63 1.41 13.30 -10.46
CA LYS A 63 0.45 12.24 -10.12
C LYS A 63 0.61 11.86 -8.65
N GLN A 64 -0.50 11.64 -7.96
CA GLN A 64 -0.46 11.00 -6.64
C GLN A 64 -0.12 9.52 -6.82
N VAL A 65 0.71 8.98 -5.92
CA VAL A 65 1.13 7.59 -5.93
C VAL A 65 0.74 6.96 -4.60
N LEU A 66 -0.03 5.88 -4.66
CA LEU A 66 -0.39 5.09 -3.49
C LEU A 66 0.26 3.71 -3.57
N VAL A 67 1.11 3.39 -2.61
CA VAL A 67 1.59 2.02 -2.41
C VAL A 67 0.64 1.32 -1.45
N VAL A 68 0.05 0.21 -1.86
CA VAL A 68 -0.70 -0.70 -0.99
C VAL A 68 0.13 -1.97 -0.81
N THR A 69 0.58 -2.22 0.42
CA THR A 69 1.50 -3.32 0.71
C THR A 69 1.15 -4.05 1.99
N GLY A 70 1.72 -5.23 2.19
CA GLY A 70 1.60 -6.00 3.43
C GLY A 70 2.76 -5.79 4.38
N ASP A 71 2.58 -6.17 5.63
CA ASP A 71 3.60 -6.26 6.69
C ASP A 71 4.80 -7.14 6.30
N GLY A 72 4.56 -8.33 5.73
CA GLY A 72 5.64 -9.20 5.24
C GLY A 72 6.49 -8.56 4.14
N ASN A 73 5.86 -7.74 3.28
CA ASN A 73 6.59 -6.94 2.30
C ASN A 73 7.40 -5.83 2.96
N LEU A 74 6.82 -5.12 3.93
CA LEU A 74 7.54 -4.08 4.67
C LEU A 74 8.80 -4.66 5.32
N LEU A 75 8.66 -5.78 6.03
CA LEU A 75 9.77 -6.44 6.74
C LEU A 75 10.93 -6.80 5.81
N MET A 76 10.64 -7.30 4.61
CA MET A 76 11.68 -7.59 3.61
C MET A 76 12.27 -6.35 2.94
N GLY A 77 11.51 -5.26 2.91
CA GLY A 77 11.85 -4.01 2.25
C GLY A 77 12.27 -2.88 3.17
N LEU A 78 12.56 -3.13 4.46
CA LEU A 78 12.77 -2.07 5.46
C LEU A 78 13.83 -1.03 5.06
N SER A 79 14.89 -1.46 4.38
CA SER A 79 15.94 -0.55 3.89
C SER A 79 15.42 0.52 2.93
N SER A 80 14.32 0.25 2.22
CA SER A 80 13.68 1.24 1.34
C SER A 80 13.09 2.43 2.09
N LEU A 81 12.80 2.31 3.40
CA LEU A 81 12.34 3.44 4.22
C LEU A 81 13.41 4.52 4.34
N ALA A 82 14.69 4.13 4.49
CA ALA A 82 15.79 5.09 4.53
C ALA A 82 15.87 5.93 3.25
N THR A 83 15.76 5.29 2.09
CA THR A 83 15.71 5.98 0.80
C THR A 83 14.46 6.84 0.67
N THR A 84 13.29 6.31 1.07
CA THR A 84 12.01 7.02 1.00
C THR A 84 12.05 8.31 1.81
N SER A 85 12.60 8.25 3.02
CA SER A 85 12.75 9.41 3.89
C SER A 85 13.78 10.42 3.38
N PHE A 86 14.91 9.94 2.86
CA PHE A 86 15.92 10.82 2.26
C PHE A 86 15.38 11.58 1.05
N VAL A 87 14.63 10.89 0.18
CA VAL A 87 14.04 11.50 -1.02
C VAL A 87 12.84 12.39 -0.69
N GLY A 88 12.01 11.98 0.28
CA GLY A 88 10.83 12.71 0.73
C GLY A 88 9.80 13.07 -0.37
N PRO A 89 9.38 12.14 -1.25
CA PRO A 89 8.44 12.45 -2.32
C PRO A 89 7.07 12.86 -1.75
N LYS A 90 6.65 14.10 -2.04
CA LYS A 90 5.43 14.70 -1.46
C LYS A 90 4.15 14.02 -1.93
N ASN A 91 4.16 13.50 -3.16
CA ASN A 91 3.06 12.81 -3.82
C ASN A 91 3.02 11.29 -3.56
N LEU A 92 3.83 10.76 -2.62
CA LEU A 92 3.83 9.34 -2.27
C LEU A 92 3.08 9.09 -0.97
N LYS A 93 2.12 8.15 -1.01
CA LYS A 93 1.36 7.61 0.11
C LYS A 93 1.62 6.11 0.23
N ILE A 94 1.70 5.60 1.45
CA ILE A 94 1.96 4.17 1.69
C ILE A 94 0.93 3.63 2.69
N LEU A 95 0.06 2.73 2.25
CA LEU A 95 -0.84 1.95 3.10
C LEU A 95 -0.23 0.56 3.34
N ILE A 96 -0.06 0.19 4.61
CA ILE A 96 0.46 -1.11 5.03
C ILE A 96 -0.67 -1.88 5.70
N LEU A 97 -1.07 -2.99 5.11
CA LEU A 97 -2.02 -3.93 5.69
C LEU A 97 -1.24 -4.97 6.50
N ASP A 98 -1.42 -4.96 7.80
CA ASP A 98 -0.74 -5.87 8.72
C ASP A 98 -1.74 -6.83 9.36
N ASN A 99 -1.74 -8.06 8.86
CA ASN A 99 -2.51 -9.17 9.41
C ASN A 99 -1.64 -10.11 10.27
N ASN A 100 -0.36 -9.78 10.49
CA ASN A 100 0.63 -10.60 11.18
C ASN A 100 0.90 -11.98 10.55
N GLU A 101 0.60 -12.20 9.26
CA GLU A 101 0.83 -13.49 8.61
C GLU A 101 1.05 -13.45 7.08
N TYR A 102 1.82 -14.42 6.58
CA TYR A 102 1.93 -14.71 5.16
C TYR A 102 0.70 -15.51 4.66
N ALA A 103 -0.44 -14.83 4.57
CA ALA A 103 -1.76 -15.43 4.27
C ALA A 103 -1.85 -16.24 2.96
N THR A 104 -0.90 -16.07 2.02
CA THR A 104 -0.93 -16.77 0.72
C THR A 104 -0.01 -17.98 0.63
N THR A 105 0.85 -18.20 1.62
CA THR A 105 1.83 -19.30 1.64
C THR A 105 1.54 -20.33 2.73
N GLY A 106 0.40 -20.22 3.42
CA GLY A 106 -0.01 -21.12 4.50
C GLY A 106 -0.14 -20.49 5.87
N HIS A 107 -0.43 -19.18 5.95
CA HIS A 107 -0.76 -18.48 7.20
C HIS A 107 0.35 -18.52 8.26
N GLN A 108 1.61 -18.60 7.84
CA GLN A 108 2.73 -18.51 8.77
C GLN A 108 2.79 -17.10 9.36
N GLN A 109 2.98 -17.01 10.67
CA GLN A 109 3.14 -15.72 11.34
C GLN A 109 4.31 -14.94 10.74
N THR A 110 4.11 -13.66 10.47
CA THR A 110 5.22 -12.74 10.21
C THR A 110 5.83 -12.30 11.54
N THR A 111 6.99 -11.65 11.45
CA THR A 111 7.61 -11.00 12.61
C THR A 111 7.06 -9.58 12.85
N SER A 112 5.94 -9.19 12.23
CA SER A 112 5.41 -7.82 12.39
C SER A 112 4.83 -7.58 13.79
N GLY A 113 4.47 -8.64 14.52
CA GLY A 113 3.93 -8.55 15.89
C GLY A 113 4.86 -7.93 16.93
N VAL A 114 6.17 -7.79 16.64
CA VAL A 114 7.12 -7.07 17.52
C VAL A 114 7.34 -5.62 17.09
N LEU A 115 6.77 -5.18 15.96
CA LEU A 115 6.96 -3.83 15.46
C LEU A 115 6.11 -2.84 16.25
N ASN A 116 6.76 -1.80 16.78
CA ASN A 116 6.08 -0.55 17.08
C ASN A 116 6.18 0.35 15.85
N TYR A 117 5.09 0.48 15.08
CA TYR A 117 5.09 1.28 13.85
C TYR A 117 5.46 2.74 14.08
N ALA A 118 4.94 3.36 15.16
CA ALA A 118 5.24 4.76 15.46
C ALA A 118 6.75 4.95 15.65
N SER A 119 7.38 4.15 16.52
CA SER A 119 8.83 4.24 16.76
C SER A 119 9.66 3.84 15.53
N LEU A 120 9.23 2.83 14.77
CA LEU A 120 9.91 2.40 13.54
C LEU A 120 10.01 3.55 12.54
N PHE A 121 8.86 4.16 12.22
CA PHE A 121 8.80 5.23 11.23
C PHE A 121 9.37 6.56 11.75
N GLU A 122 9.24 6.84 13.04
CA GLU A 122 9.92 7.97 13.69
C GLU A 122 11.44 7.85 13.55
N GLY A 123 12.01 6.64 13.67
CA GLY A 123 13.42 6.37 13.40
C GLY A 123 13.86 6.68 11.97
N PHE A 124 12.92 6.73 11.02
CA PHE A 124 13.13 7.18 9.65
C PHE A 124 12.65 8.62 9.41
N GLY A 125 12.27 9.38 10.43
CA GLY A 125 11.78 10.76 10.30
C GLY A 125 10.39 10.90 9.69
N ILE A 126 9.63 9.80 9.60
CA ILE A 126 8.24 9.80 9.14
C ILE A 126 7.34 9.88 10.38
N THR A 127 6.76 11.06 10.61
CA THR A 127 6.03 11.39 11.85
C THR A 127 4.51 11.50 11.66
N ASN A 128 3.79 11.63 12.78
CA ASN A 128 2.33 11.79 12.86
C ASN A 128 1.57 10.59 12.28
N LEU A 129 1.95 9.40 12.74
CA LEU A 129 1.34 8.15 12.34
C LEU A 129 0.41 7.66 13.43
N GLU A 130 -0.87 7.54 13.09
CA GLU A 130 -1.87 6.87 13.92
C GLU A 130 -2.37 5.65 13.15
N PRO A 131 -1.88 4.44 13.51
CA PRO A 131 -2.30 3.22 12.83
C PRO A 131 -3.79 2.94 13.01
N ILE A 132 -4.43 2.44 11.95
CA ILE A 132 -5.77 1.85 12.06
C ILE A 132 -5.69 0.59 12.93
N GLN A 133 -6.60 0.48 13.90
CA GLN A 133 -6.79 -0.70 14.74
C GLN A 133 -7.88 -1.61 14.19
N ARG A 134 -7.86 -2.89 14.58
CA ARG A 134 -8.82 -3.90 14.08
C ARG A 134 -10.26 -3.58 14.52
N GLU A 135 -10.40 -2.93 15.66
CA GLU A 135 -11.65 -2.56 16.32
C GLU A 135 -12.15 -1.18 15.91
N ASP A 136 -11.39 -0.42 15.11
CA ASP A 136 -11.81 0.90 14.65
C ASP A 136 -13.10 0.82 13.85
N SER A 137 -13.98 1.80 14.08
CA SER A 137 -15.21 1.93 13.29
C SER A 137 -14.91 2.33 11.86
N ILE A 138 -15.82 2.01 10.92
CA ILE A 138 -15.68 2.37 9.52
C ILE A 138 -15.48 3.89 9.30
N ASN A 139 -16.11 4.72 10.13
CA ASN A 139 -15.99 6.17 10.04
C ASN A 139 -14.56 6.65 10.35
N ILE A 140 -13.96 6.11 11.42
CA ILE A 140 -12.57 6.37 11.78
C ILE A 140 -11.67 5.94 10.63
N ILE A 141 -11.92 4.77 10.05
CA ILE A 141 -11.09 4.20 8.99
C ILE A 141 -11.14 5.06 7.73
N ARG A 142 -12.34 5.50 7.31
CA ARG A 142 -12.49 6.46 6.20
C ARG A 142 -11.77 7.77 6.50
N GLU A 143 -11.87 8.31 7.71
CA GLU A 143 -11.15 9.52 8.12
C GLU A 143 -9.62 9.34 8.01
N ARG A 144 -9.08 8.21 8.48
CA ARG A 144 -7.64 7.90 8.36
C ARG A 144 -7.18 7.78 6.92
N ILE A 145 -7.95 7.09 6.07
CA ILE A 145 -7.65 6.96 4.64
C ILE A 145 -7.70 8.33 3.97
N GLN A 146 -8.72 9.16 4.26
CA GLN A 146 -8.80 10.53 3.72
C GLN A 146 -7.62 11.40 4.16
N SER A 147 -7.21 11.29 5.42
CA SER A 147 -6.02 11.97 5.95
C SER A 147 -4.75 11.53 5.23
N LEU A 148 -4.57 10.22 5.01
CA LEU A 148 -3.48 9.67 4.20
C LEU A 148 -3.47 10.27 2.79
N LEU A 149 -4.59 10.17 2.07
CA LEU A 149 -4.68 10.61 0.67
C LEU A 149 -4.53 12.14 0.54
N GLY A 150 -5.05 12.90 1.49
CA GLY A 150 -4.99 14.38 1.51
C GLY A 150 -3.68 14.97 2.03
N ALA A 151 -2.75 14.17 2.55
CA ALA A 151 -1.51 14.67 3.12
C ALA A 151 -0.66 15.44 2.08
N ALA A 152 -0.16 16.62 2.43
CA ALA A 152 0.67 17.44 1.52
C ALA A 152 2.11 16.92 1.33
N ARG A 153 2.51 15.91 2.10
CA ARG A 153 3.87 15.33 2.12
C ARG A 153 3.79 13.81 2.16
N LEU A 154 4.94 13.14 2.07
CA LEU A 154 5.07 11.70 2.33
C LEU A 154 4.27 11.33 3.57
N CYS A 155 3.39 10.34 3.42
CA CYS A 155 2.57 9.85 4.52
C CYS A 155 2.45 8.34 4.43
N VAL A 156 2.47 7.70 5.60
CA VAL A 156 2.35 6.26 5.75
C VAL A 156 1.15 5.99 6.64
N LEU A 157 0.45 4.89 6.42
CA LEU A 157 -0.66 4.45 7.26
C LEU A 157 -0.54 2.95 7.46
N PRO A 158 -0.07 2.51 8.63
CA PRO A 158 -0.22 1.12 9.03
C PRO A 158 -1.68 0.85 9.41
N ALA A 159 -2.20 -0.30 9.00
CA ALA A 159 -3.53 -0.76 9.33
C ALA A 159 -3.45 -2.20 9.83
N LEU A 160 -3.70 -2.38 11.12
CA LEU A 160 -3.83 -3.70 11.72
C LEU A 160 -5.18 -4.28 11.30
N VAL A 161 -5.13 -5.42 10.63
CA VAL A 161 -6.32 -6.05 10.04
C VAL A 161 -6.40 -7.52 10.42
N ASN A 162 -7.61 -8.07 10.32
CA ASN A 162 -7.84 -9.50 10.46
C ASN A 162 -7.34 -10.23 9.20
N SER A 163 -6.87 -11.45 9.38
CA SER A 163 -6.60 -12.32 8.25
C SER A 163 -7.80 -13.19 7.95
N ASP A 164 -8.37 -13.00 6.76
CA ASP A 164 -9.24 -13.95 6.04
C ASP A 164 -9.61 -13.30 4.69
N PRO A 165 -8.68 -13.27 3.72
CA PRO A 165 -8.90 -12.55 2.48
C PRO A 165 -9.89 -13.30 1.58
N PRO A 166 -10.76 -12.59 0.84
CA PRO A 166 -11.71 -13.21 -0.07
C PRO A 166 -10.98 -13.98 -1.18
N SER A 167 -11.60 -15.06 -1.64
CA SER A 167 -11.11 -15.80 -2.80
C SER A 167 -11.41 -15.00 -4.07
N LEU A 168 -10.35 -14.46 -4.67
CA LEU A 168 -10.41 -13.66 -5.89
C LEU A 168 -9.60 -14.34 -7.00
N SER A 169 -10.09 -14.30 -8.23
CA SER A 169 -9.34 -14.78 -9.41
C SER A 169 -7.99 -14.09 -9.57
N ASN A 170 -7.04 -14.78 -10.19
CA ASN A 170 -5.74 -14.20 -10.52
C ASN A 170 -5.88 -13.09 -11.56
N ILE A 171 -4.96 -12.13 -11.53
CA ILE A 171 -4.87 -11.05 -12.51
C ILE A 171 -4.49 -11.67 -13.88
N PRO A 172 -5.33 -11.57 -14.92
CA PRO A 172 -5.10 -12.24 -16.21
C PRO A 172 -4.11 -11.47 -17.11
N TRP A 173 -3.54 -10.36 -16.64
CA TRP A 173 -2.75 -9.46 -17.48
C TRP A 173 -1.26 -9.77 -17.46
N HIS A 174 -0.69 -9.83 -18.66
CA HIS A 174 0.74 -9.86 -18.89
C HIS A 174 1.41 -8.54 -18.46
N PRO A 175 2.66 -8.55 -17.95
CA PRO A 175 3.38 -7.33 -17.55
C PRO A 175 3.42 -6.24 -18.64
N GLU A 176 3.52 -6.61 -19.91
CA GLU A 176 3.51 -5.64 -21.02
C GLU A 176 2.20 -4.86 -21.11
N LYS A 177 1.05 -5.52 -20.90
CA LYS A 177 -0.25 -4.85 -20.87
C LYS A 177 -0.34 -3.88 -19.70
N ILE A 178 0.17 -4.28 -18.53
CA ILE A 178 0.22 -3.42 -17.34
C ILE A 178 1.10 -2.19 -17.62
N ALA A 179 2.28 -2.38 -18.22
CA ALA A 179 3.18 -1.30 -18.58
C ALA A 179 2.59 -0.35 -19.64
N ALA A 180 1.85 -0.86 -20.63
CA ALA A 180 1.19 -0.05 -21.65
C ALA A 180 0.17 0.92 -21.05
N LEU A 181 -0.66 0.43 -20.11
CA LEU A 181 -1.64 1.27 -19.39
C LEU A 181 -0.98 2.41 -18.61
N GLN A 182 0.27 2.24 -18.18
CA GLN A 182 1.00 3.33 -17.51
C GLN A 182 1.46 4.38 -18.52
N ARG A 183 1.78 4.04 -19.77
CA ARG A 183 2.25 5.01 -20.76
C ARG A 183 1.14 5.96 -21.21
N GLU A 184 -0.08 5.44 -21.33
CA GLU A 184 -1.27 6.20 -21.75
C GLU A 184 -1.68 7.30 -20.74
N THR A 185 -1.27 7.19 -19.48
CA THR A 185 -1.64 8.14 -18.40
C THR A 185 -0.50 9.07 -18.01
N SER A 186 0.45 9.35 -18.91
CA SER A 186 1.72 10.04 -18.60
C SER A 186 1.68 11.58 -18.72
N GLU A 187 0.51 12.18 -18.92
CA GLU A 187 0.32 13.65 -18.95
C GLU A 187 0.05 14.26 -17.56
#